data_AF-A0A849G1S2-F1
#
_entry.id   AF-A0A849G1S2-F1
#
_cell.length_a   1.000
_cell.length_b   1.000
_cell.length_c   1.000
_cell.angle_alpha   90.00
_cell.angle_beta   90.00
_cell.angle_gamma   90.00
#
_symmetry.space_group_name_H-M   'P 1'
#
loop_
_entity.id
_entity.type
_entity.pdbx_description
1 polymer ?
#
loop_
_entity_poly.entity_id
_entity_poly.type
_entity_poly.pdbx_seq_one_letter_code
_entity_poly.pdbx_strand_id
1 'polypeptide(L)'
;MRLLEWCRHWLDGQRGQLFPWAPVLYAAGIAFYFSLTREPGPGVWIGIGLALSALVIIAWICAVERRLVVVALTLLMAGFSVAGWRAHSVAEVVLGYRYYGPVEGRIVAIDRSASDAVRLTLDRVRLKDVPPARTPARVRISLHGMQGYLVPEPGLT
;
A
#
# COMPACT_ATOMS: atom_id res chain seq x y z
N MET A 1 38.93 -7.63 15.51
CA MET A 1 39.47 -7.72 14.12
C MET A 1 38.91 -8.92 13.35
N ARG A 2 38.82 -10.14 13.90
CA ARG A 2 38.29 -11.35 13.20
C ARG A 2 36.89 -11.23 12.58
N LEU A 3 35.95 -10.50 13.20
CA LEU A 3 34.58 -10.36 12.66
C LEU A 3 34.56 -9.52 11.37
N LEU A 4 35.42 -8.50 11.27
CA LEU A 4 35.55 -7.65 10.09
C LEU A 4 36.22 -8.41 8.93
N GLU A 5 37.21 -9.26 9.25
CA GLU A 5 37.85 -10.14 8.27
C GLU A 5 36.89 -11.21 7.76
N TRP A 6 36.07 -11.80 8.65
CA TRP A 6 35.02 -12.73 8.29
C TRP A 6 33.95 -12.09 7.39
N CYS A 7 33.48 -10.88 7.74
CA CYS A 7 32.55 -10.13 6.89
C CYS A 7 33.18 -9.79 5.52
N ARG A 8 34.44 -9.35 5.47
CA ARG A 8 35.14 -9.07 4.20
C ARG A 8 35.23 -10.32 3.33
N HIS A 9 35.63 -11.45 3.91
CA HIS A 9 35.74 -12.72 3.17
C HIS A 9 34.38 -13.16 2.60
N TRP A 10 33.30 -13.00 3.37
CA TRP A 10 31.95 -13.33 2.93
C TRP A 10 31.45 -12.39 1.81
N LEU A 11 31.70 -11.09 1.96
CA LEU A 11 31.41 -10.07 0.93
C LEU A 11 32.20 -10.29 -0.36
N ASP A 12 33.48 -10.66 -0.25
CA ASP A 12 34.33 -10.96 -1.40
C ASP A 12 33.85 -12.22 -2.14
N GLY A 13 33.33 -13.22 -1.40
CA GLY A 13 32.69 -14.42 -1.96
C GLY A 13 31.34 -14.16 -2.64
N GLN A 14 30.65 -13.07 -2.32
CA GLN A 14 29.40 -12.66 -2.97
C GLN A 14 29.61 -11.72 -4.18
N ARG A 15 30.86 -11.38 -4.53
CA ARG A 15 31.14 -10.57 -5.73
C ARG A 15 30.58 -11.27 -6.97
N GLY A 16 29.67 -10.61 -7.68
CA GLY A 16 28.95 -11.16 -8.84
C GLY A 16 27.58 -11.78 -8.52
N GLN A 17 27.23 -11.97 -7.25
CA GLN A 17 25.93 -12.50 -6.79
C GLN A 17 25.09 -11.46 -6.03
N LEU A 18 25.34 -10.16 -6.25
CA LEU A 18 24.65 -9.08 -5.54
C LEU A 18 23.29 -8.72 -6.14
N PHE A 19 23.00 -9.14 -7.37
CA PHE A 19 21.74 -8.84 -8.04
C PHE A 19 20.48 -9.35 -7.30
N PRO A 20 20.46 -10.58 -6.72
CA PRO A 20 19.34 -11.05 -5.90
C PRO A 20 19.03 -10.21 -4.66
N TRP A 21 19.95 -9.37 -4.18
CA TRP A 21 19.68 -8.46 -3.07
C TRP A 21 18.85 -7.25 -3.48
N ALA A 22 18.77 -6.94 -4.78
CA ALA A 22 17.98 -5.82 -5.26
C ALA A 22 16.47 -5.91 -4.88
N PRO A 23 15.76 -7.03 -5.15
CA PRO A 23 14.38 -7.18 -4.71
C PRO A 23 14.23 -7.20 -3.17
N VAL A 24 15.23 -7.70 -2.43
CA VAL A 24 15.21 -7.72 -0.96
C VAL A 24 15.24 -6.30 -0.40
N LEU A 25 16.16 -5.46 -0.89
CA LEU A 25 16.28 -4.07 -0.46
C LEU A 25 15.06 -3.23 -0.87
N TYR A 26 14.56 -3.45 -2.09
CA TYR A 26 13.33 -2.82 -2.54
C TYR A 26 12.12 -3.21 -1.68
N ALA A 27 11.95 -4.51 -1.39
CA ALA A 27 10.89 -5.01 -0.53
C ALA A 27 11.02 -4.52 0.91
N ALA A 28 12.24 -4.37 1.43
CA ALA A 28 12.47 -3.79 2.76
C ALA A 28 11.99 -2.33 2.84
N GLY A 29 12.17 -1.55 1.77
CA GLY A 29 11.60 -0.20 1.66
C GLY A 29 10.07 -0.18 1.70
N ILE A 30 9.44 -1.13 0.99
CA ILE A 30 7.98 -1.33 1.02
C ILE A 30 7.51 -1.70 2.43
N ALA A 31 8.16 -2.68 3.06
CA ALA A 31 7.84 -3.14 4.40
C ALA A 31 7.98 -1.99 5.42
N PHE A 32 9.01 -1.16 5.28
CA PHE A 32 9.20 0.02 6.12
C PHE A 32 8.04 1.01 5.97
N TYR A 33 7.57 1.30 4.74
CA TYR A 33 6.41 2.16 4.53
C TYR A 33 5.16 1.66 5.27
N PHE A 34 4.83 0.38 5.13
CA PHE A 34 3.66 -0.22 5.80
C PHE A 34 3.83 -0.45 7.30
N SER A 35 5.07 -0.34 7.83
CA SER A 35 5.31 -0.36 9.27
C SER A 35 4.95 0.96 9.95
N LEU A 36 4.78 2.04 9.18
CA LEU A 36 4.43 3.35 9.73
C LEU A 36 2.98 3.38 10.22
N THR A 37 2.78 3.86 11.45
CA THR A 37 1.44 4.05 12.03
C THR A 37 0.75 5.32 11.51
N ARG A 38 1.53 6.28 10.98
CA ARG A 38 1.02 7.56 10.46
C ARG A 38 1.65 7.83 9.11
N GLU A 39 0.85 8.40 8.21
CA GLU A 39 1.32 8.76 6.87
C GLU A 39 2.35 9.89 6.92
N PRO A 40 3.39 9.85 6.09
CA PRO A 40 4.32 10.96 5.93
C PRO A 40 3.60 12.20 5.40
N GLY A 41 3.86 13.36 6.00
CA GLY A 41 3.30 14.62 5.54
C GLY A 41 3.88 15.09 4.19
N PRO A 42 3.26 16.07 3.51
CA PRO A 42 3.69 16.53 2.19
C PRO A 42 5.16 16.99 2.12
N GLY A 43 5.66 17.67 3.16
CA GLY A 43 7.06 18.09 3.24
C GLY A 43 8.04 16.92 3.29
N VAL A 44 7.66 15.82 3.95
CA VAL A 44 8.47 14.60 4.01
C VAL A 44 8.54 13.95 2.62
N TRP A 45 7.44 13.91 1.88
CA TRP A 45 7.41 13.40 0.50
C TRP A 45 8.30 14.21 -0.45
N ILE A 46 8.29 15.54 -0.33
CA ILE A 46 9.21 16.40 -1.10
C ILE A 46 10.67 16.07 -0.75
N GLY A 47 10.98 15.95 0.54
CA GLY A 47 12.32 15.59 1.01
C GLY A 47 12.78 14.22 0.49
N ILE A 48 11.90 13.22 0.51
CA ILE A 48 12.16 11.89 -0.03
C ILE A 48 12.42 11.96 -1.53
N GLY A 49 11.62 12.72 -2.28
CA GLY A 49 11.79 12.90 -3.72
C GLY A 49 13.14 13.53 -4.08
N LEU A 50 13.54 14.58 -3.36
CA LEU A 50 14.85 15.23 -3.54
C LEU A 50 16.02 14.32 -3.14
N ALA A 51 15.90 13.59 -2.04
CA ALA A 51 16.92 12.65 -1.61
C ALA A 51 17.06 11.47 -2.59
N LEU A 52 15.94 10.95 -3.10
CA LEU A 52 15.95 9.87 -4.08
C LEU A 52 16.59 10.33 -5.40
N SER A 53 16.26 11.52 -5.90
CA SER A 53 16.87 12.05 -7.13
C SER A 53 18.37 12.30 -6.95
N ALA A 54 18.79 12.83 -5.81
CA ALA A 54 20.20 12.99 -5.47
C ALA A 54 20.93 11.62 -5.40
N LEU A 55 20.34 10.61 -4.76
CA LEU A 55 20.93 9.27 -4.69
C LEU A 55 21.09 8.63 -6.07
N VAL A 56 20.10 8.80 -6.95
CA VAL A 56 20.21 8.34 -8.34
C VAL A 56 21.39 9.02 -9.02
N ILE A 57 21.49 10.36 -8.97
CA ILE A 57 22.61 11.11 -9.57
C ILE A 57 23.95 10.66 -9.00
N ILE A 58 24.05 10.50 -7.67
CA ILE A 58 25.27 10.04 -7.00
C ILE A 58 25.62 8.61 -7.47
N ALA A 59 24.63 7.72 -7.66
CA ALA A 59 24.87 6.36 -8.15
C ALA A 59 25.48 6.31 -9.57
N TRP A 60 25.28 7.37 -10.37
CA TRP A 60 25.86 7.51 -11.71
C TRP A 60 27.30 8.07 -11.70
N ILE A 61 27.63 8.93 -10.74
CA ILE A 61 28.90 9.69 -10.74
C ILE A 61 29.92 9.13 -9.73
N CYS A 62 29.46 8.41 -8.70
CA CYS A 62 30.32 7.95 -7.62
C CYS A 62 31.24 6.80 -8.05
N ALA A 63 32.42 6.74 -7.42
CA ALA A 63 33.37 5.65 -7.60
C ALA A 63 32.73 4.28 -7.32
N VAL A 64 33.18 3.25 -8.04
CA VAL A 64 32.64 1.88 -8.00
C VAL A 64 32.57 1.34 -6.56
N GLU A 65 33.54 1.69 -5.72
CA GLU A 65 33.62 1.26 -4.31
C GLU A 65 32.41 1.70 -3.47
N ARG A 66 31.87 2.89 -3.73
CA ARG A 66 30.74 3.47 -2.99
C ARG A 66 29.40 3.21 -3.65
N ARG A 67 29.42 2.89 -4.96
CA ARG A 67 28.22 2.69 -5.78
C ARG A 67 27.27 1.64 -5.18
N LEU A 68 27.80 0.57 -4.58
CA LEU A 68 26.97 -0.49 -3.99
C LEU A 68 26.07 0.06 -2.86
N VAL A 69 26.63 0.85 -1.95
CA VAL A 69 25.88 1.43 -0.82
C VAL A 69 24.85 2.43 -1.32
N VAL A 70 25.22 3.26 -2.30
CA VAL A 70 24.31 4.25 -2.89
C VAL A 70 23.14 3.57 -3.59
N VAL A 71 23.40 2.52 -4.39
CA VAL A 71 22.34 1.73 -5.05
C VAL A 71 21.45 1.05 -4.02
N ALA A 72 22.01 0.50 -2.94
CA ALA A 72 21.23 -0.14 -1.88
C ALA A 72 20.24 0.84 -1.21
N LEU A 73 20.72 2.04 -0.85
CA LEU A 73 19.87 3.11 -0.30
C LEU A 73 18.82 3.58 -1.32
N THR A 74 19.21 3.68 -2.60
CA THR A 74 18.29 4.06 -3.68
C THR A 74 17.15 3.05 -3.80
N LEU A 75 17.43 1.75 -3.76
CA LEU A 75 16.42 0.70 -3.85
C LEU A 75 15.47 0.70 -2.64
N LEU A 76 15.99 0.89 -1.43
CA LEU A 76 15.17 1.05 -0.22
C LEU A 76 14.23 2.26 -0.36
N MET A 77 14.74 3.42 -0.75
CA MET A 77 13.94 4.63 -0.90
C MET A 77 12.95 4.56 -2.07
N ALA A 78 13.31 3.87 -3.15
CA ALA A 78 12.43 3.62 -4.28
C ALA A 78 11.26 2.70 -3.87
N GLY A 79 11.53 1.63 -3.12
CA GLY A 79 10.51 0.73 -2.57
C GLY A 79 9.52 1.48 -1.67
N PHE A 80 10.03 2.29 -0.75
CA PHE A 80 9.21 3.15 0.10
C PHE A 80 8.33 4.11 -0.71
N SER A 81 8.93 4.78 -1.70
CA SER A 81 8.22 5.76 -2.54
C SER A 81 7.12 5.12 -3.39
N VAL A 82 7.38 3.95 -3.97
CA VAL A 82 6.38 3.22 -4.77
C VAL A 82 5.25 2.69 -3.90
N ALA A 83 5.56 2.18 -2.69
CA ALA A 83 4.52 1.76 -1.75
C ALA A 83 3.60 2.93 -1.38
N GLY A 84 4.18 4.09 -1.06
CA GLY A 84 3.42 5.31 -0.78
C GLY A 84 2.57 5.80 -1.93
N TRP A 85 3.16 5.90 -3.13
CA TRP A 85 2.42 6.24 -4.34
C TRP A 85 1.25 5.28 -4.57
N ARG A 86 1.51 3.97 -4.46
CA ARG A 86 0.48 2.94 -4.67
C ARG A 86 -0.65 3.09 -3.66
N ALA A 87 -0.34 3.25 -2.38
CA ALA A 87 -1.34 3.43 -1.33
C ALA A 87 -2.26 4.62 -1.59
N HIS A 88 -1.70 5.76 -2.03
CA HIS A 88 -2.49 6.96 -2.35
C HIS A 88 -3.27 6.81 -3.67
N SER A 89 -2.71 6.11 -4.68
CA SER A 89 -3.36 5.94 -5.98
C SER A 89 -4.61 5.05 -5.94
N VAL A 90 -4.69 4.16 -4.95
CA VAL A 90 -5.85 3.28 -4.73
C VAL A 90 -6.70 3.73 -3.54
N ALA A 91 -6.37 4.87 -2.93
CA ALA A 91 -7.12 5.41 -1.82
C ALA A 91 -8.52 5.82 -2.29
N GLU A 92 -9.54 5.21 -1.69
CA GLU A 92 -10.94 5.55 -1.91
C GLU A 92 -11.43 6.46 -0.79
N VAL A 93 -12.57 7.12 -0.99
CA VAL A 93 -13.20 7.89 0.10
C VAL A 93 -13.61 6.94 1.22
N VAL A 94 -13.05 7.16 2.42
CA VAL A 94 -13.40 6.40 3.62
C VAL A 94 -14.30 7.25 4.52
N LEU A 95 -15.40 6.65 4.98
CA LEU A 95 -16.24 7.28 6.00
C LEU A 95 -15.51 7.24 7.34
N GLY A 96 -15.09 8.40 7.85
CA GLY A 96 -14.40 8.54 9.14
C GLY A 96 -15.29 8.38 10.37
N TYR A 97 -16.56 7.99 10.19
CA TYR A 97 -17.56 7.85 11.24
C TYR A 97 -18.51 6.69 10.93
N ARG A 98 -19.26 6.26 11.95
CA ARG A 98 -20.29 5.24 11.79
C ARG A 98 -21.52 5.86 11.12
N TYR A 99 -21.83 5.41 9.90
CA TYR A 99 -23.04 5.82 9.20
C TYR A 99 -24.23 4.98 9.65
N TYR A 100 -25.32 5.64 10.03
CA TYR A 100 -26.60 5.01 10.32
C TYR A 100 -27.65 5.67 9.43
N GLY A 101 -28.15 4.91 8.46
CA GLY A 101 -29.10 5.43 7.49
C GLY A 101 -29.34 4.46 6.33
N PRO A 102 -30.27 4.79 5.43
CA PRO A 102 -30.53 4.00 4.25
C PRO A 102 -29.30 4.00 3.32
N VAL A 103 -28.98 2.82 2.79
CA VAL A 103 -27.92 2.62 1.81
C VAL A 103 -28.55 2.04 0.56
N GLU A 104 -28.44 2.77 -0.54
CA GLU A 104 -28.91 2.33 -1.85
C GLU A 104 -27.70 2.05 -2.74
N GLY A 105 -27.82 1.10 -3.64
CA GLY A 105 -26.76 0.76 -4.57
C GLY A 105 -27.03 -0.59 -5.23
N ARG A 106 -26.29 -0.86 -6.31
CA ARG A 106 -26.45 -2.09 -7.06
C ARG A 106 -25.58 -3.19 -6.50
N ILE A 107 -26.14 -4.37 -6.29
CA ILE A 107 -25.39 -5.55 -5.83
C ILE A 107 -24.45 -6.02 -6.94
N VAL A 108 -23.14 -6.00 -6.69
CA VAL A 108 -22.13 -6.50 -7.65
C VAL A 108 -21.45 -7.79 -7.21
N ALA A 109 -21.47 -8.09 -5.91
CA ALA A 109 -20.97 -9.35 -5.39
C ALA A 109 -21.73 -9.75 -4.13
N ILE A 110 -21.89 -11.05 -3.95
CA ILE A 110 -22.47 -11.67 -2.76
C ILE A 110 -21.45 -12.67 -2.24
N ASP A 111 -21.06 -12.51 -0.99
CA ASP A 111 -20.14 -13.40 -0.29
C ASP A 111 -20.64 -13.72 1.13
N ARG A 112 -19.89 -14.52 1.88
CA ARG A 112 -20.15 -14.84 3.28
C ARG A 112 -19.11 -14.17 4.17
N SER A 113 -19.56 -13.58 5.28
CA SER A 113 -18.68 -13.02 6.30
C SER A 113 -17.96 -14.12 7.09
N ALA A 114 -16.98 -13.74 7.91
CA ALA A 114 -16.33 -14.68 8.83
C ALA A 114 -17.29 -15.28 9.89
N SER A 115 -18.43 -14.62 10.15
CA SER A 115 -19.52 -15.10 11.02
C SER A 115 -20.65 -15.77 10.23
N ASP A 116 -20.40 -16.15 8.97
CA ASP A 116 -21.35 -16.74 8.03
C ASP A 116 -22.58 -15.87 7.68
N ALA A 117 -22.53 -14.57 7.96
CA ALA A 117 -23.57 -13.63 7.54
C ALA A 117 -23.50 -13.36 6.03
N VAL A 118 -24.66 -13.17 5.38
CA VAL A 118 -24.71 -12.76 3.96
C VAL A 118 -24.09 -11.37 3.83
N ARG A 119 -23.08 -11.22 2.98
CA ARG A 119 -22.41 -9.95 2.74
C ARG A 119 -22.60 -9.53 1.29
N LEU A 120 -23.09 -8.30 1.11
CA LEU A 120 -23.32 -7.68 -0.18
C LEU A 120 -22.22 -6.65 -0.44
N THR A 121 -21.68 -6.65 -1.64
CA THR A 121 -20.85 -5.56 -2.15
C THR A 121 -21.71 -4.74 -3.11
N LEU A 122 -21.90 -3.47 -2.80
CA LEU A 122 -22.66 -2.53 -3.60
C LEU A 122 -21.73 -1.63 -4.41
N ASP A 123 -22.08 -1.35 -5.66
CA ASP A 123 -21.53 -0.25 -6.45
C ASP A 123 -22.61 0.81 -6.73
N ARG A 124 -22.20 1.97 -7.26
CA ARG A 124 -23.10 3.12 -7.51
C ARG A 124 -23.87 3.52 -6.25
N VAL A 125 -23.14 3.57 -5.14
CA VAL A 125 -23.74 3.73 -3.82
C VAL A 125 -24.29 5.15 -3.67
N ARG A 126 -25.48 5.24 -3.08
CA ARG A 126 -26.08 6.49 -2.61
C ARG A 126 -26.36 6.37 -1.13
N LEU A 127 -25.80 7.31 -0.38
CA LEU A 127 -26.04 7.45 1.06
C LEU A 127 -26.84 8.73 1.24
N LYS A 128 -27.98 8.67 1.93
CA LYS A 128 -28.92 9.79 2.02
C LYS A 128 -28.28 11.07 2.58
N ASP A 129 -27.41 10.92 3.58
CA ASP A 129 -26.82 12.04 4.32
C ASP A 129 -25.35 12.31 3.93
N VAL A 130 -24.86 11.71 2.84
CA VAL A 130 -23.49 11.91 2.34
C VAL A 130 -23.53 12.44 0.90
N PRO A 131 -22.93 13.63 0.64
CA PRO A 131 -22.82 14.15 -0.72
C PRO A 131 -22.07 13.18 -1.64
N PRO A 132 -22.43 13.08 -2.94
CA PRO A 132 -21.79 12.15 -3.88
C PRO A 132 -20.25 12.23 -3.93
N ALA A 133 -19.68 13.44 -3.76
CA ALA A 133 -18.22 13.64 -3.73
C ALA A 133 -17.53 13.02 -2.51
N ARG A 134 -18.27 12.66 -1.46
CA ARG A 134 -17.79 12.01 -0.23
C ARG A 134 -18.33 10.59 -0.06
N THR A 135 -19.08 10.09 -1.03
CA THR A 135 -19.63 8.74 -0.98
C THR A 135 -18.59 7.75 -1.51
N PRO A 136 -18.29 6.66 -0.78
CA PRO A 136 -17.45 5.58 -1.30
C PRO A 136 -18.05 5.03 -2.60
N ALA A 137 -17.21 4.73 -3.59
CA ALA A 137 -17.64 4.11 -4.83
C ALA A 137 -18.16 2.68 -4.61
N ARG A 138 -17.62 1.98 -3.60
CA ARG A 138 -18.10 0.65 -3.17
C ARG A 138 -18.34 0.59 -1.67
N VAL A 139 -19.43 -0.08 -1.28
CA VAL A 139 -19.75 -0.35 0.13
C VAL A 139 -20.01 -1.84 0.31
N ARG A 140 -19.37 -2.45 1.32
CA ARG A 140 -19.59 -3.84 1.71
C ARG A 140 -20.43 -3.88 2.99
N ILE A 141 -21.60 -4.51 2.92
CA ILE A 141 -22.59 -4.57 4.01
C ILE A 141 -22.82 -6.02 4.38
N SER A 142 -22.70 -6.37 5.67
CA SER A 142 -23.06 -7.70 6.16
C SER A 142 -24.46 -7.64 6.79
N LEU A 143 -25.38 -8.44 6.26
CA LEU A 143 -26.76 -8.51 6.69
C LEU A 143 -26.86 -9.40 7.94
N HIS A 144 -27.38 -8.86 9.03
CA HIS A 144 -27.58 -9.59 10.28
C HIS A 144 -29.07 -9.79 10.54
N GLY A 145 -29.45 -10.97 11.02
CA GLY A 145 -30.84 -11.36 11.23
C GLY A 145 -31.57 -11.73 9.93
N MET A 146 -32.85 -12.10 10.05
CA MET A 146 -33.68 -12.35 8.88
C MET A 146 -34.03 -11.03 8.21
N GLN A 147 -33.66 -10.88 6.93
CA GLN A 147 -34.11 -9.72 6.16
C GLN A 147 -35.58 -9.89 5.76
N GLY A 148 -36.01 -11.02 5.20
CA GLY A 148 -37.45 -11.30 4.98
C GLY A 148 -38.19 -10.38 3.99
N TYR A 149 -37.58 -9.26 3.57
CA TYR A 149 -38.13 -8.28 2.62
C TYR A 149 -37.35 -8.23 1.29
N LEU A 150 -36.23 -8.96 1.18
CA LEU A 150 -35.38 -8.97 -0.02
C LEU A 150 -34.67 -10.33 -0.17
N VAL A 151 -34.66 -10.87 -1.38
CA VAL A 151 -33.76 -11.97 -1.78
C VAL A 151 -32.61 -11.34 -2.56
N PRO A 152 -31.38 -11.29 -2.03
CA PRO A 152 -30.27 -10.63 -2.71
C PRO A 152 -29.81 -11.39 -3.94
N GLU A 153 -29.77 -10.71 -5.09
CA GLU A 153 -29.25 -11.25 -6.35
C GLU A 153 -28.23 -10.29 -6.97
N PRO A 154 -27.16 -10.79 -7.62
CA PRO A 154 -26.24 -9.93 -8.35
C PRO A 154 -26.99 -9.13 -9.44
N GLY A 155 -26.77 -7.82 -9.47
CA GLY A 155 -27.41 -6.90 -10.41
C GLY A 155 -28.66 -6.20 -9.88
N LEU A 156 -29.21 -6.63 -8.74
CA LEU A 156 -30.35 -5.98 -8.08
C LEU A 156 -29.98 -4.55 -7.66
N THR A 157 -30.87 -3.59 -7.91
CA THR A 157 -30.70 -2.13 -7.66
C THR A 157 -31.70 -1.60 -6.67
#